data_AF-A0A087DI64-F1
#
_entry.id   AF-A0A087DI64-F1
#
_cell.length_a   1.000
_cell.length_b   1.000
_cell.length_c   1.000
_cell.angle_alpha   90.00
_cell.angle_beta   90.00
_cell.angle_gamma   90.00
#
_symmetry.space_group_name_H-M   'P 1'
#
loop_
_entity.id
_entity.type
_entity.pdbx_description
1 polymer ?
#
loop_
_entity_poly.entity_id
_entity_poly.type
_entity_poly.pdbx_seq_one_letter_code
_entity_poly.pdbx_strand_id
1 'polypeptide(L)' 'MTVLGGNDYRDFTVHRTPDEESPGYPCVFSVALDGHTARRVTKGGLLAMKREINRCLKEEVTRDDRGNHE' A
#
# COMPACT_ATOMS: atom_id res chain seq x y z
N MET A 1 9.67 18.54 4.80
CA MET A 1 9.59 17.11 5.15
C MET A 1 8.30 16.91 5.91
N THR A 2 7.31 16.32 5.27
CA THR A 2 6.00 16.09 5.87
C THR A 2 6.10 14.90 6.81
N VAL A 3 5.84 15.10 8.10
CA VAL A 3 5.84 14.02 9.08
C VAL A 3 4.63 13.14 8.79
N LEU A 4 4.85 11.86 8.45
CA LEU A 4 3.78 10.87 8.33
C LEU A 4 3.14 10.70 9.71
N GLY A 5 1.93 11.23 9.88
CA GLY A 5 1.19 11.13 11.14
C GLY A 5 0.63 9.72 11.33
N GLY A 6 0.34 9.34 12.58
CA GLY A 6 -0.14 7.99 12.93
C GLY A 6 -1.50 7.59 12.34
N ASN A 7 -2.19 8.50 11.65
CA ASN A 7 -3.39 8.21 10.88
C ASN A 7 -3.41 9.10 9.62
N ASP A 8 -2.68 8.68 8.60
CA ASP A 8 -2.44 9.46 7.39
C ASP A 8 -3.39 9.00 6.27
N TYR A 9 -4.33 9.87 5.87
CA TYR A 9 -5.35 9.59 4.85
C TYR A 9 -4.87 9.86 3.43
N ARG A 10 -3.57 10.03 3.22
CA ARG A 10 -3.01 10.36 1.92
C ARG A 10 -3.00 9.14 1.00
N ASP A 11 -3.47 9.36 -0.22
CA ASP A 11 -3.40 8.35 -1.27
C ASP A 11 -1.95 8.14 -1.73
N PHE A 12 -1.60 6.87 -1.96
CA PHE A 12 -0.37 6.50 -2.64
C PHE A 12 -0.69 5.94 -4.03
N THR A 13 0.21 6.15 -4.97
CA THR A 13 0.07 5.61 -6.34
C THR A 13 1.07 4.50 -6.56
N VAL A 14 0.63 3.41 -7.20
CA VAL A 14 1.49 2.30 -7.60
C VAL A 14 1.60 2.29 -9.11
N HIS A 15 2.82 2.43 -9.62
CA HIS A 15 3.13 2.33 -11.05
C HIS A 15 3.87 1.03 -11.34
N ARG A 16 3.51 0.38 -12.44
CA ARG A 16 4.16 -0.83 -12.96
C ARG A 16 4.92 -0.45 -14.23
N THR A 17 6.08 -1.05 -14.46
CA THR A 17 6.83 -0.86 -15.71
C THR A 17 7.60 -2.14 -16.07
N PRO A 18 7.50 -2.67 -17.30
CA PRO A 18 6.46 -2.36 -18.30
C PRO A 18 5.05 -2.72 -17.80
N ASP A 19 4.02 -2.09 -18.39
CA ASP A 19 2.61 -2.32 -18.03
C ASP A 19 2.15 -3.76 -18.24
N GLU A 20 2.78 -4.48 -19.19
CA GLU A 20 2.62 -5.92 -19.40
C GLU A 20 3.90 -6.69 -19.06
N GLU A 21 3.72 -7.85 -18.43
CA GLU A 21 4.83 -8.76 -18.12
C GLU A 21 5.09 -9.59 -19.36
N SER A 22 6.34 -9.63 -19.80
CA SER A 22 6.75 -10.42 -20.97
C SER A 22 7.84 -11.40 -20.58
N PRO A 23 7.92 -12.58 -21.24
CA PRO A 23 9.02 -13.52 -21.02
C PRO A 23 10.37 -12.82 -21.25
N GLY A 24 11.19 -12.72 -20.19
CA GLY A 24 12.50 -12.06 -20.22
C GLY A 24 12.54 -10.61 -19.72
N TYR A 25 11.39 -9.96 -19.51
CA TYR A 25 11.30 -8.62 -18.94
C TYR A 25 10.40 -8.62 -17.70
N PRO A 26 10.96 -8.89 -16.50
CA PRO A 26 10.20 -8.86 -15.27
C PRO A 26 9.69 -7.43 -15.00
N CYS A 27 8.42 -7.31 -14.60
CA CYS A 27 7.87 -6.02 -14.22
C CYS A 27 8.52 -5.50 -12.94
N VAL A 28 8.86 -4.22 -12.94
CA VAL A 28 9.22 -3.46 -11.74
C VAL A 28 8.05 -2.62 -11.29
N PHE A 29 7.93 -2.44 -9.97
CA PHE A 29 6.93 -1.57 -9.40
C PHE A 29 7.58 -0.37 -8.72
N SER A 30 6.86 0.74 -8.70
CA SER A 30 7.21 1.91 -7.91
C SER A 30 5.99 2.41 -7.17
N VAL A 31 6.20 2.84 -5.93
CA VAL A 31 5.15 3.35 -5.04
C VAL A 31 5.50 4.79 -4.72
N ALA A 32 4.58 5.71 -5.02
CA ALA A 32 4.74 7.13 -4.78
C ALA A 32 3.73 7.60 -3.73
N LEU A 33 4.21 8.36 -2.73
CA LEU A 33 3.41 9.02 -1.70
C LEU A 33 4.05 10.36 -1.37
N ASP A 34 3.31 11.46 -1.49
CA ASP A 34 3.75 12.81 -1.11
C ASP A 34 5.14 13.22 -1.64
N GLY A 35 5.38 12.97 -2.93
CA GLY A 35 6.68 13.27 -3.57
C GLY A 35 7.82 12.30 -3.21
N HIS A 36 7.58 11.31 -2.35
CA HIS A 36 8.51 10.22 -2.09
C HIS A 36 8.17 9.01 -2.96
N THR A 37 9.15 8.53 -3.73
CA THR A 37 8.98 7.37 -4.61
C THR A 37 9.93 6.25 -4.25
N ALA A 38 9.39 5.12 -3.77
CA ALA A 38 10.12 3.87 -3.64
C ALA A 38 10.14 3.17 -5.01
N ARG A 39 11.33 2.94 -5.58
CA ARG A 39 11.51 2.25 -6.88
C ARG A 39 11.89 0.79 -6.67
N ARG A 40 11.65 -0.04 -7.69
CA ARG A 40 12.02 -1.48 -7.71
C ARG A 40 11.36 -2.30 -6.59
N VAL A 41 10.13 -1.95 -6.23
CA VAL A 41 9.33 -2.76 -5.32
C VAL A 41 9.06 -4.10 -5.99
N THR A 42 9.32 -5.19 -5.29
CA THR A 42 9.09 -6.53 -5.82
C THR A 42 7.60 -6.90 -5.71
N LYS A 43 7.15 -7.84 -6.56
CA LYS A 43 5.80 -8.40 -6.45
C LYS A 43 5.50 -8.95 -5.05
N GLY A 44 6.49 -9.59 -4.42
CA GLY A 44 6.39 -10.07 -3.03
C GLY A 44 6.19 -8.93 -2.01
N GLY A 45 6.92 -7.82 -2.17
CA GLY A 45 6.76 -6.62 -1.34
C GLY A 45 5.36 -6.02 -1.44
N LEU A 46 4.80 -5.93 -2.65
CA LEU A 46 3.42 -5.47 -2.86
C LEU A 46 2.38 -6.41 -2.21
N LEU A 47 2.59 -7.72 -2.30
CA LEU A 47 1.71 -8.69 -1.65
C LEU A 47 1.77 -8.58 -0.11
N ALA A 48 2.95 -8.36 0.46
CA ALA A 48 3.11 -8.11 1.88
C ALA A 48 2.38 -6.82 2.30
N MET A 49 2.56 -5.73 1.54
CA MET A 49 1.86 -4.46 1.77
C MET A 49 0.33 -4.62 1.71
N LYS A 50 -0.19 -5.33 0.70
CA LYS A 50 -1.63 -5.64 0.59
C LYS A 50 -2.15 -6.42 1.80
N ARG A 51 -1.41 -7.42 2.28
CA ARG A 51 -1.78 -8.20 3.47
C ARG A 51 -1.87 -7.31 4.70
N GLU A 52 -0.91 -6.40 4.86
CA GLU A 52 -0.86 -5.49 6.00
C GLU A 52 -2.02 -4.50 5.99
N ILE A 53 -2.29 -3.86 4.85
CA ILE A 53 -3.44 -2.96 4.67
C ILE A 53 -4.74 -3.70 5.01
N ASN A 54 -4.94 -4.91 4.47
CA ASN A 54 -6.14 -5.70 4.76
C ASN A 54 -6.27 -6.09 6.24
N ARG A 55 -5.15 -6.32 6.93
CA ARG A 55 -5.16 -6.61 8.38
C ARG A 55 -5.60 -5.37 9.16
N CYS A 56 -4.98 -4.22 8.89
CA CYS A 56 -5.33 -2.96 9.53
C CYS A 56 -6.81 -2.58 9.30
N LEU A 57 -7.31 -2.70 8.07
CA LEU A 57 -8.72 -2.40 7.76
C LEU A 57 -9.69 -3.35 8.47
N LYS A 58 -9.35 -4.64 8.63
CA LYS A 58 -10.17 -5.58 9.42
C LYS A 58 -10.18 -5.24 10.90
N GLU A 59 -9.03 -4.85 11.44
CA GLU A 59 -8.91 -4.38 12.83
C GLU A 59 -9.72 -3.10 13.05
N GLU A 60 -9.76 -2.20 12.07
CA GLU A 60 -10.56 -0.97 12.10
C GLU A 60 -12.06 -1.27 12.12
N VAL A 61 -12.55 -2.14 11.22
CA VAL A 61 -13.96 -2.58 11.21
C VAL A 61 -14.35 -3.25 12.53
N THR A 62 -13.46 -4.04 13.13
CA THR A 62 -13.72 -4.72 14.42
C THR A 62 -13.72 -3.74 15.60
N ARG A 63 -13.00 -2.62 15.51
CA ARG A 63 -12.99 -1.57 16.53
C ARG A 63 -14.24 -0.69 16.45
N ASP A 64 -14.72 -0.40 15.24
CA ASP A 64 -15.92 0.42 15.02
C ASP A 64 -17.19 -0.34 15.46
N ASP A 65 -17.28 -1.65 15.18
CA ASP A 65 -18.43 -2.50 15.56
C ASP A 65 -18.60 -2.68 17.09
N ARG A 66 -17.52 -2.45 17.87
CA ARG A 66 -17.56 -2.46 19.34
C ARG A 66 -18.05 -1.17 19.97
N GLY A 67 -18.25 -0.10 19.19
CA GLY A 67 -18.69 1.21 19.69
C GLY A 67 -20.20 1.42 19.69
N ASN A 68 -21.00 0.45 19.22
CA ASN A 68 -22.44 0.62 19.01
C ASN A 68 -23.33 -0.24 19.93
N HIS A 69 -22.81 -0.63 21.09
CA HIS A 69 -23.55 -1.40 22.10
C HIS A 69 -23.27 -0.89 23.52
N GLU A 70 -23.58 0.37 23.78
CA GLU A 70 -23.81 0.92 25.13
C GLU A 70 -25.08 1.77 25.15
#